data_AF-A0A3M3EL55-F1
#
_entry.id   AF-A0A3M3EL55-F1
#
_cell.length_a   1.000
_cell.length_b   1.000
_cell.length_c   1.000
_cell.angle_alpha   90.00
_cell.angle_beta   90.00
_cell.angle_gamma   90.00
#
_symmetry.space_group_name_H-M   'P 1'
#
loop_
_entity.id
_entity.type
_entity.pdbx_description
1 polymer ?
#
loop_
_entity_poly.entity_id
_entity_poly.type
_entity_poly.pdbx_seq_one_letter_code
_entity_poly.pdbx_strand_id
1 'polypeptide(L)'
;MLHGDQQLTCLEYDPALVVNGQQLSQRHHLAATHLQQDVLAPEAAQAIQAEHTPVALHACGDLHVRLMQLASAVGCAQLAIAPCCYNRISADCYQALSDAARGSALQLSVDDLGLPLTETVTAGARVRRQRDQSMAWRLGFDLLQRQIRGRNDYLPTPSLPTAWLDKSFAQYCIDLAALKNLSIIGTPDWAAVEAAGHQRLVEVRNLELVRGLFRRPLELWLALDRALFLTEKGYDVHLGTFCDTPITPRNLMLLAERCQGETACG
;
A
#
# COMPACT_ATOMS: atom_id res chain seq x y z
N MET A 1 -11.76 18.24 -13.52
CA MET A 1 -12.70 18.14 -14.66
C MET A 1 -11.85 18.15 -15.90
N LEU A 2 -12.00 17.16 -16.80
CA LEU A 2 -11.36 17.19 -18.12
C LEU A 2 -12.08 18.27 -18.93
N HIS A 3 -11.35 19.29 -19.39
CA HIS A 3 -11.90 20.25 -20.36
C HIS A 3 -11.91 19.61 -21.76
N GLY A 4 -12.85 20.01 -22.61
CA GLY A 4 -13.37 19.24 -23.76
C GLY A 4 -12.40 18.67 -24.81
N ASP A 5 -11.11 18.99 -24.76
CA ASP A 5 -10.09 18.48 -25.69
C ASP A 5 -9.06 17.54 -25.02
N GLN A 6 -9.14 17.30 -23.71
CA GLN A 6 -8.18 16.42 -23.01
C GLN A 6 -8.57 14.94 -23.18
N GLN A 7 -7.68 14.15 -23.78
CA GLN A 7 -7.80 12.70 -23.89
C GLN A 7 -7.12 12.01 -22.70
N LEU A 8 -7.78 11.02 -22.12
CA LEU A 8 -7.24 10.19 -21.05
C LEU A 8 -6.77 8.84 -21.62
N THR A 9 -5.56 8.40 -21.25
CA THR A 9 -5.10 7.04 -21.53
C THR A 9 -4.86 6.31 -20.21
N CYS A 10 -5.53 5.19 -20.02
CA CYS A 10 -5.40 4.31 -18.86
C CYS A 10 -4.57 3.08 -19.25
N LEU A 11 -3.53 2.77 -18.47
CA LEU A 11 -2.72 1.57 -18.62
C LEU A 11 -3.06 0.60 -17.50
N GLU A 12 -3.45 -0.64 -17.83
CA GLU A 12 -3.85 -1.65 -16.85
C GLU A 12 -3.36 -3.04 -17.29
N TYR A 13 -2.88 -3.85 -16.36
CA TYR A 13 -2.35 -5.18 -16.64
C TYR A 13 -3.46 -6.23 -16.81
N ASP A 14 -4.49 -6.18 -15.95
CA ASP A 14 -5.57 -7.17 -15.94
C ASP A 14 -6.57 -6.91 -17.09
N PRO A 15 -6.72 -7.84 -18.06
CA PRO A 15 -7.66 -7.69 -19.16
C PRO A 15 -9.12 -7.44 -18.71
N ALA A 16 -9.54 -8.04 -17.60
CA ALA A 16 -10.90 -7.84 -17.08
C ALA A 16 -11.08 -6.41 -16.56
N LEU A 17 -10.06 -5.84 -15.92
CA LEU A 17 -10.08 -4.46 -15.45
C LEU A 17 -10.04 -3.45 -16.61
N VAL A 18 -9.32 -3.74 -17.70
CA VAL A 18 -9.35 -2.94 -18.94
C VAL A 18 -10.77 -2.85 -19.49
N VAL A 19 -11.46 -3.98 -19.62
CA VAL A 19 -12.85 -4.02 -20.11
C VAL A 19 -13.79 -3.26 -19.18
N ASN A 20 -13.68 -3.48 -17.87
CA ASN A 20 -14.49 -2.78 -16.88
C ASN A 20 -14.26 -1.26 -16.89
N GLY A 21 -12.99 -0.84 -17.04
CA GLY A 21 -12.60 0.57 -17.16
C GLY A 21 -13.21 1.22 -18.41
N GLN A 22 -13.14 0.54 -19.55
CA GLN A 22 -13.73 1.02 -20.80
C GLN A 22 -15.26 1.21 -20.66
N GLN A 23 -15.96 0.23 -20.07
CA GLN A 23 -17.40 0.32 -19.83
C GLN A 23 -17.74 1.46 -18.85
N LEU A 24 -16.91 1.71 -17.84
CA LEU A 24 -17.10 2.83 -16.91
C LEU A 24 -16.94 4.17 -17.61
N SER A 25 -15.88 4.36 -18.40
CA SER A 25 -15.66 5.58 -19.17
C SER A 25 -16.79 5.86 -20.16
N GLN A 26 -17.30 4.82 -20.85
CA GLN A 26 -18.45 4.94 -21.75
C GLN A 26 -19.71 5.39 -21.01
N ARG A 27 -20.01 4.80 -19.84
CA ARG A 27 -21.16 5.19 -19.01
C ARG A 27 -21.10 6.63 -18.51
N HIS A 28 -19.89 7.16 -18.27
CA HIS A 28 -19.66 8.52 -17.81
C HIS A 28 -19.34 9.51 -18.94
N HIS A 29 -19.41 9.09 -20.21
CA HIS A 29 -19.09 9.91 -21.38
C HIS A 29 -17.69 10.55 -21.30
N LEU A 30 -16.71 9.81 -20.77
CA LEU A 30 -15.33 10.25 -20.68
C LEU A 30 -14.56 9.83 -21.94
N ALA A 31 -13.84 10.77 -22.56
CA ALA A 31 -12.91 10.50 -23.65
C ALA A 31 -11.65 9.81 -23.09
N ALA A 32 -11.75 8.49 -22.87
CA ALA A 32 -10.70 7.67 -22.31
C ALA A 32 -10.43 6.42 -23.14
N THR A 33 -9.16 6.18 -23.42
CA THR A 33 -8.64 4.96 -24.04
C THR A 33 -8.08 4.06 -22.95
N HIS A 34 -8.48 2.79 -22.92
CA HIS A 34 -7.96 1.79 -21.98
C HIS A 34 -7.09 0.79 -22.72
N LEU A 35 -5.83 0.67 -22.31
CA LEU A 35 -4.84 -0.20 -22.94
C LEU A 35 -4.37 -1.26 -21.95
N GLN A 36 -4.34 -2.52 -22.42
CA GLN A 36 -3.72 -3.59 -21.65
C GLN A 36 -2.20 -3.43 -21.70
N GLN A 37 -1.58 -3.11 -20.57
CA GLN A 37 -0.14 -2.91 -20.47
C GLN A 37 0.34 -3.27 -19.07
N ASP A 38 1.36 -4.14 -18.99
CA ASP A 38 2.17 -4.25 -17.78
C ASP A 38 3.05 -2.99 -17.67
N VAL A 39 2.73 -2.11 -16.72
CA VAL A 39 3.47 -0.85 -16.54
C VAL A 39 4.86 -1.04 -15.92
N LEU A 40 5.14 -2.22 -15.35
CA LEU A 40 6.47 -2.58 -14.86
C LEU A 40 7.37 -3.14 -15.97
N ALA A 41 6.78 -3.63 -17.05
CA ALA A 41 7.53 -4.18 -18.17
C ALA A 41 8.33 -3.08 -18.92
N PRO A 42 9.44 -3.43 -19.59
CA PRO A 42 10.24 -2.48 -20.36
C PRO A 42 9.45 -1.72 -21.44
N GLU A 43 8.48 -2.39 -22.07
CA GLU A 43 7.67 -1.87 -23.17
C GLU A 43 6.78 -0.70 -22.76
N ALA A 44 6.47 -0.57 -21.46
CA ALA A 44 5.68 0.55 -20.92
C ALA A 44 6.31 1.92 -21.22
N ALA A 45 7.61 1.98 -21.48
CA ALA A 45 8.29 3.20 -21.91
C ALA A 45 7.70 3.78 -23.21
N GLN A 46 7.13 2.95 -24.08
CA GLN A 46 6.52 3.39 -25.35
C GLN A 46 5.15 4.07 -25.14
N ALA A 47 4.52 3.86 -23.98
CA ALA A 47 3.20 4.42 -23.67
C ALA A 47 3.26 5.85 -23.10
N ILE A 48 4.46 6.40 -22.86
CA ILE A 48 4.65 7.72 -22.24
C ILE A 48 5.46 8.61 -23.17
N GLN A 49 4.91 9.79 -23.47
CA GLN A 49 5.50 10.81 -24.34
C GLN A 49 5.63 12.14 -23.58
N ALA A 50 6.47 13.06 -24.06
CA ALA A 50 6.80 14.30 -23.34
C ALA A 50 5.58 15.25 -23.17
N GLU A 51 4.63 15.18 -24.10
CA GLU A 51 3.36 15.90 -24.08
C GLU A 51 2.34 15.34 -23.08
N HIS A 52 2.55 14.12 -22.59
CA HIS A 52 1.65 13.54 -21.58
C HIS A 52 1.83 14.21 -20.22
N THR A 53 0.75 14.21 -19.44
CA THR A 53 0.76 14.55 -18.01
C THR A 53 0.42 13.29 -17.21
N PRO A 54 1.43 12.55 -16.73
CA PRO A 54 1.22 11.32 -15.98
C PRO A 54 0.57 11.58 -14.63
N VAL A 55 -0.46 10.78 -14.32
CA VAL A 55 -1.19 10.85 -13.05
C VAL A 55 -1.22 9.47 -12.40
N ALA A 56 -0.82 9.39 -11.13
CA ALA A 56 -0.88 8.18 -10.32
C ALA A 56 -1.54 8.47 -8.96
N LEU A 57 -2.86 8.28 -8.87
CA LEU A 57 -3.60 8.49 -7.62
C LEU A 57 -3.59 7.26 -6.69
N HIS A 58 -3.49 6.06 -7.27
CA HIS A 58 -3.44 4.78 -6.54
C HIS A 58 -2.52 3.73 -7.22
N ALA A 59 -1.51 4.18 -7.97
CA ALA A 59 -0.50 3.29 -8.55
C ALA A 59 0.47 2.82 -7.46
N CYS A 60 0.10 1.79 -6.71
CA CYS A 60 0.77 1.36 -5.49
C CYS A 60 2.24 0.94 -5.67
N GLY A 61 3.13 1.35 -4.74
CA GLY A 61 4.50 0.84 -4.62
C GLY A 61 5.35 1.09 -5.87
N ASP A 62 5.92 0.02 -6.45
CA ASP A 62 6.79 0.14 -7.64
C ASP A 62 6.07 0.74 -8.86
N LEU A 63 4.73 0.71 -8.91
CA LEU A 63 3.98 1.28 -10.04
C LEU A 63 4.16 2.80 -10.15
N HIS A 64 3.97 3.57 -9.07
CA HIS A 64 4.20 5.01 -9.12
C HIS A 64 5.69 5.35 -9.25
N VAL A 65 6.59 4.51 -8.73
CA VAL A 65 8.04 4.72 -8.90
C VAL A 65 8.42 4.57 -10.36
N ARG A 66 7.95 3.51 -11.02
CA ARG A 66 8.19 3.25 -12.43
C ARG A 66 7.62 4.37 -13.31
N LEU A 67 6.41 4.84 -13.00
CA LEU A 67 5.82 5.99 -13.70
C LEU A 67 6.70 7.24 -13.61
N MET A 68 7.17 7.58 -12.40
CA MET A 68 8.07 8.72 -12.18
C MET A 68 9.37 8.59 -12.98
N GLN A 69 9.98 7.40 -12.99
CA GLN A 69 11.21 7.13 -13.72
C GLN A 69 11.02 7.29 -15.24
N LEU A 70 9.96 6.71 -15.80
CA LEU A 70 9.69 6.80 -17.24
C LEU A 70 9.35 8.24 -17.66
N ALA A 71 8.44 8.89 -16.93
CA ALA A 71 7.98 10.24 -17.22
C ALA A 71 9.13 11.27 -17.15
N SER A 72 9.99 11.17 -16.12
CA SER A 72 11.15 12.05 -16.02
C SER A 72 12.22 11.77 -17.08
N ALA A 73 12.37 10.51 -17.51
CA ALA A 73 13.32 10.14 -18.57
C ALA A 73 12.90 10.68 -19.95
N VAL A 74 11.61 10.62 -20.30
CA VAL A 74 11.10 11.20 -21.55
C VAL A 74 10.88 12.71 -21.45
N GLY A 75 10.90 13.25 -20.23
CA GLY A 75 10.86 14.67 -19.98
C GLY A 75 9.46 15.29 -19.95
N CYS A 76 8.44 14.53 -19.51
CA CYS A 76 7.08 15.04 -19.34
C CYS A 76 7.06 16.38 -18.59
N ALA A 77 6.27 17.34 -19.07
CA ALA A 77 6.25 18.68 -18.48
C ALA A 77 5.70 18.70 -17.05
N GLN A 78 4.74 17.82 -16.74
CA GLN A 78 4.04 17.79 -15.46
C GLN A 78 3.78 16.36 -14.99
N LEU A 79 3.76 16.14 -13.67
CA LEU A 79 3.34 14.89 -13.04
C LEU A 79 2.48 15.18 -11.80
N ALA A 80 1.48 14.32 -11.54
CA ALA A 80 0.71 14.31 -10.30
C ALA A 80 0.69 12.91 -9.69
N ILE A 81 1.36 12.73 -8.55
CA ILE A 81 1.53 11.42 -7.91
C ILE A 81 1.02 11.49 -6.48
N ALA A 82 0.09 10.61 -6.11
CA ALA A 82 -0.27 10.34 -4.72
C ALA A 82 0.31 8.97 -4.32
N PRO A 83 1.54 8.92 -3.77
CA PRO A 83 2.19 7.66 -3.48
C PRO A 83 1.45 6.90 -2.37
N CYS A 84 1.26 5.60 -2.56
CA CYS A 84 0.62 4.75 -1.56
C CYS A 84 1.18 3.32 -1.63
N CYS A 85 1.00 2.56 -0.55
CA CYS A 85 1.42 1.16 -0.47
C CYS A 85 2.92 0.96 -0.73
N TYR A 86 3.75 1.69 0.01
CA TYR A 86 5.21 1.68 -0.12
C TYR A 86 5.85 0.29 0.05
N ASN A 87 5.14 -0.66 0.65
CA ASN A 87 5.58 -2.05 0.80
C ASN A 87 5.36 -2.93 -0.44
N ARG A 88 4.67 -2.44 -1.47
CA ARG A 88 4.46 -3.18 -2.73
C ARG A 88 5.62 -2.97 -3.68
N ILE A 89 6.77 -3.47 -3.27
CA ILE A 89 8.03 -3.42 -4.02
C ILE A 89 8.45 -4.84 -4.40
N SER A 90 9.22 -4.94 -5.49
CA SER A 90 9.81 -6.19 -5.98
C SER A 90 11.06 -6.60 -5.20
N ALA A 91 11.77 -5.62 -4.61
CA ALA A 91 12.97 -5.84 -3.81
C ALA A 91 12.64 -6.21 -2.35
N ASP A 92 13.57 -6.87 -1.67
CA ASP A 92 13.44 -7.24 -0.25
C ASP A 92 13.56 -6.03 0.70
N CYS A 93 14.08 -4.91 0.21
CA CYS A 93 14.26 -3.67 0.96
C CYS A 93 14.02 -2.44 0.09
N TYR A 94 13.71 -1.31 0.74
CA TYR A 94 13.48 -0.04 0.08
C TYR A 94 14.66 0.39 -0.78
N GLN A 95 14.39 0.73 -2.05
CA GLN A 95 15.37 1.28 -2.97
C GLN A 95 15.21 2.80 -3.03
N ALA A 96 16.16 3.52 -2.43
CA ALA A 96 16.16 4.99 -2.37
C ALA A 96 16.34 5.61 -3.77
N LEU A 97 15.49 6.61 -4.08
CA LEU A 97 15.41 7.21 -5.41
C LEU A 97 16.33 8.42 -5.58
N SER A 98 16.45 9.25 -4.55
CA SER A 98 17.29 10.44 -4.50
C SER A 98 18.70 10.14 -4.00
N ASP A 99 19.66 10.99 -4.34
CA ASP A 99 21.03 10.90 -3.80
C ASP A 99 21.05 11.10 -2.28
N ALA A 100 20.21 12.02 -1.78
CA ALA A 100 20.10 12.28 -0.34
C ALA A 100 19.61 11.05 0.44
N ALA A 101 18.58 10.35 -0.05
CA ALA A 101 18.10 9.15 0.59
C ALA A 101 19.06 7.96 0.43
N ARG A 102 19.77 7.85 -0.72
CA ARG A 102 20.86 6.87 -0.89
C ARG A 102 21.98 7.07 0.12
N GLY A 103 22.28 8.32 0.49
CA GLY A 103 23.25 8.67 1.52
C GLY A 103 22.74 8.51 2.96
N SER A 104 21.46 8.16 3.17
CA SER A 104 20.88 7.98 4.50
C SER A 104 21.36 6.69 5.16
N ALA A 105 21.52 6.72 6.48
CA ALA A 105 21.74 5.51 7.28
C ALA A 105 20.45 4.67 7.46
N LEU A 106 19.28 5.22 7.11
CA LEU A 106 18.00 4.54 7.29
C LEU A 106 17.83 3.42 6.25
N GLN A 107 17.79 2.18 6.71
CA GLN A 107 17.46 1.00 5.91
C GLN A 107 16.08 0.48 6.30
N LEU A 108 15.22 0.28 5.31
CA LEU A 108 13.82 -0.11 5.52
C LEU A 108 13.55 -1.44 4.83
N SER A 109 13.09 -2.42 5.60
CA SER A 109 12.55 -3.66 5.06
C SER A 109 11.14 -3.47 4.49
N VAL A 110 10.65 -4.45 3.73
CA VAL A 110 9.24 -4.48 3.28
C VAL A 110 8.26 -4.33 4.46
N ASP A 111 8.56 -4.93 5.61
CA ASP A 111 7.73 -4.84 6.81
C ASP A 111 7.71 -3.42 7.40
N ASP A 112 8.84 -2.71 7.38
CA ASP A 112 8.92 -1.32 7.83
C ASP A 112 8.09 -0.41 6.91
N LEU A 113 8.17 -0.62 5.60
CA LEU A 113 7.35 0.07 4.60
C LEU A 113 5.84 -0.21 4.76
N GLY A 114 5.50 -1.28 5.49
CA GLY A 114 4.14 -1.61 5.91
C GLY A 114 3.57 -0.63 6.93
N LEU A 115 4.41 0.06 7.70
CA LEU A 115 3.97 0.84 8.86
C LEU A 115 2.97 1.97 8.52
N PRO A 116 3.19 2.82 7.49
CA PRO A 116 2.23 3.87 7.13
C PRO A 116 0.84 3.34 6.74
N LEU A 117 0.76 2.06 6.35
CA LEU A 117 -0.46 1.41 5.89
C LEU A 117 -1.31 0.85 7.02
N THR A 118 -0.78 0.83 8.24
CA THR A 118 -1.47 0.28 9.42
C THR A 118 -2.52 1.22 9.99
N GLU A 119 -2.57 2.48 9.56
CA GLU A 119 -3.56 3.45 10.03
C GLU A 119 -4.97 3.13 9.51
N THR A 120 -5.94 3.06 10.41
CA THR A 120 -7.33 2.71 10.10
C THR A 120 -8.29 3.81 10.57
N VAL A 121 -8.68 4.69 9.65
CA VAL A 121 -9.60 5.81 9.94
C VAL A 121 -11.00 5.57 9.36
N THR A 122 -11.14 4.90 8.21
CA THR A 122 -12.41 4.77 7.48
C THR A 122 -13.30 3.59 7.90
N ALA A 123 -12.80 2.66 8.71
CA ALA A 123 -13.57 1.46 9.07
C ALA A 123 -14.72 1.77 10.05
N GLY A 124 -15.94 1.38 9.69
CA GLY A 124 -17.11 1.47 10.58
C GLY A 124 -17.01 0.53 11.80
N ALA A 125 -17.83 0.77 12.83
CA ALA A 125 -17.74 0.07 14.11
C ALA A 125 -17.86 -1.48 14.00
N ARG A 126 -18.70 -1.98 13.08
CA ARG A 126 -18.83 -3.42 12.81
C ARG A 126 -17.53 -4.02 12.30
N VAL A 127 -16.89 -3.37 11.33
CA VAL A 127 -15.64 -3.84 10.72
C VAL A 127 -14.51 -3.81 11.76
N ARG A 128 -14.48 -2.79 12.62
CA ARG A 128 -13.52 -2.72 13.74
C ARG A 128 -13.66 -3.91 14.69
N ARG A 129 -14.89 -4.23 15.12
CA ARG A 129 -15.16 -5.39 15.99
C ARG A 129 -14.73 -6.72 15.35
N GLN A 130 -15.09 -6.94 14.08
CA GLN A 130 -14.70 -8.16 13.36
C GLN A 130 -13.17 -8.29 13.23
N ARG A 131 -12.48 -7.17 12.96
CA ARG A 131 -11.02 -7.15 12.90
C ARG A 131 -10.41 -7.48 14.25
N ASP A 132 -10.90 -6.87 15.33
CA ASP A 132 -10.38 -7.10 16.67
C ASP A 132 -10.63 -8.54 17.12
N GLN A 133 -11.80 -9.11 16.86
CA GLN A 133 -12.08 -10.53 17.09
C GLN A 133 -11.12 -11.43 16.29
N SER A 134 -10.96 -11.16 14.99
CA SER A 134 -10.03 -11.92 14.15
C SER A 134 -8.59 -11.84 14.67
N MET A 135 -8.13 -10.68 15.14
CA MET A 135 -6.78 -10.54 15.67
C MET A 135 -6.62 -11.25 17.01
N ALA A 136 -7.58 -11.10 17.94
CA ALA A 136 -7.57 -11.79 19.22
C ALA A 136 -7.53 -13.31 19.03
N TRP A 137 -8.35 -13.85 18.12
CA TRP A 137 -8.40 -15.28 17.87
C TRP A 137 -7.12 -15.81 17.20
N ARG A 138 -6.51 -15.05 16.29
CA ARG A 138 -5.18 -15.39 15.73
C ARG A 138 -4.10 -15.40 16.81
N LEU A 139 -4.13 -14.44 17.75
CA LEU A 139 -3.19 -14.39 18.86
C LEU A 139 -3.42 -15.54 19.86
N GLY A 140 -4.67 -15.88 20.16
CA GLY A 140 -5.01 -17.05 20.97
C GLY A 140 -4.51 -18.34 20.34
N PHE A 141 -4.69 -18.50 19.02
CA PHE A 141 -4.11 -19.62 18.28
C PHE A 141 -2.58 -19.61 18.28
N ASP A 142 -1.93 -18.44 18.17
CA ASP A 142 -0.47 -18.34 18.25
C ASP A 142 0.06 -18.79 19.62
N LEU A 143 -0.64 -18.48 20.71
CA LEU A 143 -0.27 -18.97 22.04
C LEU A 143 -0.43 -20.49 22.12
N LEU A 144 -1.56 -21.02 21.63
CA LEU A 144 -1.84 -22.46 21.62
C LEU A 144 -0.82 -23.24 20.78
N GLN A 145 -0.50 -22.78 19.57
CA GLN A 145 0.44 -23.48 18.69
C GLN A 145 1.86 -23.53 19.26
N ARG A 146 2.31 -22.48 19.97
CA ARG A 146 3.61 -22.48 20.67
C ARG A 146 3.64 -23.54 21.77
N GLN A 147 2.56 -23.66 22.53
CA GLN A 147 2.41 -24.69 23.56
C GLN A 147 2.44 -26.10 22.95
N ILE A 148 1.67 -26.34 21.89
CA ILE A 148 1.61 -27.64 21.20
C ILE A 148 2.98 -28.04 20.64
N ARG A 149 3.70 -27.09 20.03
CA ARG A 149 5.00 -27.34 19.39
C ARG A 149 6.17 -27.30 20.36
N GLY A 150 5.98 -26.86 21.60
CA GLY A 150 7.05 -26.67 22.59
C GLY A 150 8.13 -25.66 22.18
N ARG A 151 7.82 -24.70 21.30
CA ARG A 151 8.78 -23.69 20.83
C ARG A 151 8.14 -22.31 20.69
N ASN A 152 8.94 -21.29 20.97
CA ASN A 152 8.51 -19.90 20.97
C ASN A 152 8.72 -19.20 19.61
N ASP A 153 8.39 -19.89 18.52
CA ASP A 153 8.47 -19.33 17.16
C ASP A 153 7.08 -19.00 16.63
N TYR A 154 6.97 -17.86 15.95
CA TYR A 154 5.73 -17.48 15.27
C TYR A 154 5.41 -18.47 14.14
N LEU A 155 4.11 -18.81 14.00
CA LEU A 155 3.61 -19.61 12.89
C LEU A 155 2.74 -18.73 11.99
N PRO A 156 3.23 -18.35 10.79
CA PRO A 156 2.43 -17.57 9.86
C PRO A 156 1.13 -18.29 9.50
N THR A 157 -0.02 -17.61 9.64
CA THR A 157 -1.34 -18.12 9.26
C THR A 157 -1.83 -17.41 8.00
N PRO A 158 -2.53 -18.11 7.08
CA PRO A 158 -3.01 -17.47 5.86
C PRO A 158 -4.05 -16.38 6.16
N SER A 159 -4.38 -15.56 5.17
CA SER A 159 -5.58 -14.72 5.20
C SER A 159 -6.80 -15.63 5.29
N LEU A 160 -7.63 -15.43 6.32
CA LEU A 160 -8.81 -16.25 6.58
C LEU A 160 -10.05 -15.45 6.20
N PRO A 161 -11.02 -16.04 5.48
CA PRO A 161 -12.31 -15.41 5.20
C PRO A 161 -13.02 -15.01 6.50
N THR A 162 -13.78 -13.91 6.48
CA THR A 162 -14.54 -13.43 7.65
C THR A 162 -15.54 -14.46 8.19
N ALA A 163 -16.04 -15.37 7.35
CA ALA A 163 -16.91 -16.48 7.77
C ALA A 163 -16.25 -17.43 8.80
N TRP A 164 -14.93 -17.40 8.96
CA TRP A 164 -14.26 -18.14 10.04
C TRP A 164 -14.62 -17.62 11.44
N LEU A 165 -15.03 -16.35 11.54
CA LEU A 165 -15.46 -15.73 12.79
C LEU A 165 -16.88 -16.13 13.21
N ASP A 166 -17.64 -16.78 12.32
CA ASP A 166 -18.99 -17.29 12.62
C ASP A 166 -18.94 -18.63 13.39
N LYS A 167 -17.73 -19.22 13.54
CA LYS A 167 -17.48 -20.46 14.28
C LYS A 167 -17.35 -20.18 15.78
N SER A 168 -17.26 -21.23 16.60
CA SER A 168 -16.72 -21.07 17.96
C SER A 168 -15.20 -20.91 17.91
N PHE A 169 -14.60 -20.27 18.92
CA PHE A 169 -13.14 -20.16 19.03
C PHE A 169 -12.44 -21.52 19.00
N ALA A 170 -12.99 -22.52 19.68
CA ALA A 170 -12.47 -23.89 19.67
C ALA A 170 -12.43 -24.47 18.24
N GLN A 171 -13.53 -24.37 17.49
CA GLN A 171 -13.59 -24.87 16.11
C GLN A 171 -12.64 -24.09 15.20
N TYR A 172 -12.54 -22.78 15.39
CA TYR A 172 -11.56 -21.94 14.69
C TYR A 172 -10.13 -22.45 14.90
N CYS A 173 -9.73 -22.74 16.15
CA CYS A 173 -8.40 -23.26 16.46
C CYS A 173 -8.17 -24.66 15.90
N ILE A 174 -9.17 -25.55 15.97
CA ILE A 174 -9.09 -26.91 15.42
C ILE A 174 -8.87 -26.88 13.90
N ASP A 175 -9.68 -26.10 13.19
CA ASP A 175 -9.56 -25.98 11.74
C ASP A 175 -8.24 -25.35 11.32
N LEU A 176 -7.77 -24.34 12.08
CA LEU A 176 -6.50 -23.68 11.81
C LEU A 176 -5.29 -24.58 12.14
N ALA A 177 -5.39 -25.41 13.19
CA ALA A 177 -4.40 -26.44 13.49
C ALA A 177 -4.32 -27.47 12.37
N ALA A 178 -5.48 -27.94 11.87
CA ALA A 178 -5.55 -28.86 10.74
C ALA A 178 -4.89 -28.26 9.47
N LEU A 179 -5.18 -26.98 9.15
CA LEU A 179 -4.52 -26.26 8.06
C LEU A 179 -2.99 -26.14 8.23
N LYS A 180 -2.51 -26.21 9.47
CA LYS A 180 -1.08 -26.13 9.81
C LYS A 180 -0.44 -27.48 10.11
N ASN A 181 -1.16 -28.58 9.90
CA ASN A 181 -0.72 -29.93 10.22
C ASN A 181 -0.27 -30.07 11.69
N LEU A 182 -1.01 -29.43 12.59
CA LEU A 182 -0.79 -29.51 14.04
C LEU A 182 -1.85 -30.40 14.67
N SER A 183 -1.41 -31.31 15.54
CA SER A 183 -2.29 -32.13 16.36
C SER A 183 -2.51 -31.47 17.71
N ILE A 184 -3.74 -31.08 18.00
CA ILE A 184 -4.13 -30.63 19.35
C ILE A 184 -4.32 -31.88 20.21
N ILE A 185 -3.46 -32.07 21.21
CA ILE A 185 -3.52 -33.21 22.12
C ILE A 185 -4.36 -32.83 23.34
N GLY A 186 -5.32 -33.69 23.70
CA GLY A 186 -6.23 -33.45 24.81
C GLY A 186 -7.27 -32.37 24.51
N THR A 187 -7.87 -31.82 25.56
CA THR A 187 -8.86 -30.75 25.47
C THR A 187 -8.29 -29.50 26.14
N PRO A 188 -7.76 -28.54 25.37
CA PRO A 188 -7.36 -27.25 25.91
C PRO A 188 -8.51 -26.59 26.66
N ASP A 189 -8.18 -25.79 27.67
CA ASP A 189 -9.13 -24.84 28.24
C ASP A 189 -9.37 -23.72 27.22
N TRP A 190 -10.36 -23.92 26.34
CA TRP A 190 -10.66 -23.02 25.24
C TRP A 190 -11.01 -21.61 25.73
N ALA A 191 -11.67 -21.48 26.87
CA ALA A 191 -12.02 -20.19 27.44
C ALA A 191 -10.77 -19.44 27.92
N ALA A 192 -9.83 -20.13 28.57
CA ALA A 192 -8.56 -19.54 28.99
C ALA A 192 -7.70 -19.12 27.78
N VAL A 193 -7.64 -19.95 26.72
CA VAL A 193 -6.87 -19.62 25.51
C VAL A 193 -7.49 -18.43 24.76
N GLU A 194 -8.83 -18.37 24.66
CA GLU A 194 -9.51 -17.23 24.04
C GLU A 194 -9.24 -15.94 24.81
N ALA A 195 -9.40 -15.97 26.14
CA ALA A 195 -9.11 -14.84 27.02
C ALA A 195 -7.66 -14.37 26.91
N ALA A 196 -6.70 -15.31 26.84
CA ALA A 196 -5.29 -14.99 26.63
C ALA A 196 -5.05 -14.32 25.26
N GLY A 197 -5.76 -14.74 24.21
CA GLY A 197 -5.73 -14.09 22.90
C GLY A 197 -6.22 -12.63 22.95
N HIS A 198 -7.32 -12.38 23.67
CA HIS A 198 -7.82 -11.01 23.90
C HIS A 198 -6.85 -10.16 24.72
N GLN A 199 -6.25 -10.72 25.78
CA GLN A 199 -5.24 -10.03 26.57
C GLN A 199 -4.01 -9.67 25.72
N ARG A 200 -3.55 -10.61 24.90
CA ARG A 200 -2.43 -10.38 23.98
C ARG A 200 -2.76 -9.31 22.94
N LEU A 201 -4.01 -9.21 22.50
CA LEU A 201 -4.44 -8.12 21.61
C LEU A 201 -4.27 -6.75 22.27
N VAL A 202 -4.60 -6.61 23.55
CA VAL A 202 -4.40 -5.35 24.30
C VAL A 202 -2.91 -4.98 24.33
N GLU A 203 -2.04 -5.94 24.62
CA GLU A 203 -0.59 -5.73 24.60
C GLU A 203 -0.08 -5.29 23.22
N VAL A 204 -0.52 -5.97 22.16
CA VAL A 204 -0.17 -5.63 20.77
C VAL A 204 -0.65 -4.22 20.44
N ARG A 205 -1.89 -3.84 20.84
CA ARG A 205 -2.41 -2.49 20.62
C ARG A 205 -1.59 -1.42 21.34
N ASN A 206 -1.15 -1.68 22.56
CA ASN A 206 -0.28 -0.76 23.28
C ASN A 206 1.07 -0.57 22.55
N LEU A 207 1.65 -1.65 22.02
CA LEU A 207 2.88 -1.57 21.22
C LEU A 207 2.66 -0.84 19.88
N GLU A 208 1.49 -1.01 19.26
CA GLU A 208 1.11 -0.29 18.05
C GLU A 208 0.98 1.22 18.26
N LEU A 209 0.68 1.71 19.47
CA LEU A 209 0.64 3.15 19.75
C LEU A 209 2.02 3.78 19.55
N VAL A 210 3.07 3.13 20.06
CA VAL A 210 4.46 3.60 19.90
C VAL A 210 4.87 3.57 18.43
N ARG A 211 4.59 2.46 17.72
CA ARG A 211 4.81 2.38 16.27
C ARG A 211 4.00 3.45 15.51
N GLY A 212 2.82 3.77 16.01
CA GLY A 212 1.91 4.78 15.46
C GLY A 212 2.54 6.16 15.31
N LEU A 213 3.41 6.55 16.26
CA LEU A 213 4.13 7.83 16.22
C LEU A 213 5.01 7.98 14.98
N PHE A 214 5.50 6.87 14.41
CA PHE A 214 6.40 6.86 13.27
C PHE A 214 5.69 6.73 11.92
N ARG A 215 4.36 6.49 11.87
CA ARG A 215 3.63 6.29 10.61
C ARG A 215 3.78 7.49 9.67
N ARG A 216 3.40 8.68 10.14
CA ARG A 216 3.45 9.91 9.33
C ARG A 216 4.87 10.39 9.07
N PRO A 217 5.80 10.40 10.05
CA PRO A 217 7.20 10.70 9.78
C PRO A 217 7.82 9.79 8.71
N LEU A 218 7.56 8.48 8.77
CA LEU A 218 8.05 7.54 7.76
C LEU A 218 7.41 7.77 6.40
N GLU A 219 6.10 8.00 6.34
CA GLU A 219 5.40 8.36 5.09
C GLU A 219 6.00 9.63 4.46
N LEU A 220 6.25 10.67 5.27
CA LEU A 220 6.88 11.91 4.82
C LEU A 220 8.29 11.68 4.33
N TRP A 221 9.10 10.87 5.02
CA TRP A 221 10.45 10.53 4.58
C TRP A 221 10.43 9.86 3.19
N LEU A 222 9.51 8.91 2.98
CA LEU A 222 9.33 8.21 1.70
C LEU A 222 8.81 9.14 0.59
N ALA A 223 7.92 10.08 0.92
CA ALA A 223 7.42 11.08 -0.02
C ALA A 223 8.50 12.10 -0.38
N LEU A 224 9.33 12.51 0.59
CA LEU A 224 10.45 13.43 0.36
C LEU A 224 11.54 12.82 -0.52
N ASP A 225 11.84 11.52 -0.38
CA ASP A 225 12.77 10.84 -1.29
C ASP A 225 12.29 10.94 -2.76
N ARG A 226 10.98 10.74 -3.00
CA ARG A 226 10.36 10.91 -4.32
C ARG A 226 10.40 12.35 -4.80
N ALA A 227 10.15 13.31 -3.91
CA ALA A 227 10.22 14.73 -4.23
C ALA A 227 11.65 15.13 -4.65
N LEU A 228 12.64 14.74 -3.86
CA LEU A 228 14.05 15.01 -4.14
C LEU A 228 14.51 14.36 -5.43
N PHE A 229 14.10 13.12 -5.70
CA PHE A 229 14.36 12.48 -7.00
C PHE A 229 13.81 13.31 -8.17
N LEU A 230 12.57 13.81 -8.09
CA LEU A 230 12.00 14.65 -9.15
C LEU A 230 12.75 15.99 -9.25
N THR A 231 13.14 16.60 -8.13
CA THR A 231 13.97 17.80 -8.13
C THR A 231 15.33 17.55 -8.82
N GLU A 232 15.99 16.43 -8.55
CA GLU A 232 17.22 16.00 -9.24
C GLU A 232 17.01 15.80 -10.74
N LYS A 233 15.78 15.50 -11.18
CA LYS A 233 15.38 15.42 -12.60
C LYS A 233 14.97 16.77 -13.20
N GLY A 234 15.13 17.87 -12.46
CA GLY A 234 14.89 19.23 -12.93
C GLY A 234 13.42 19.67 -12.85
N TYR A 235 12.64 19.07 -11.94
CA TYR A 235 11.29 19.52 -11.64
C TYR A 235 11.28 20.48 -10.44
N ASP A 236 10.42 21.49 -10.49
CA ASP A 236 9.90 22.15 -9.30
C ASP A 236 8.81 21.27 -8.69
N VAL A 237 8.93 20.96 -7.40
CA VAL A 237 8.11 19.93 -6.75
C VAL A 237 7.37 20.50 -5.54
N HIS A 238 6.05 20.43 -5.58
CA HIS A 238 5.17 20.76 -4.49
C HIS A 238 4.66 19.47 -3.82
N LEU A 239 5.07 19.25 -2.57
CA LEU A 239 4.53 18.20 -1.70
C LEU A 239 3.45 18.80 -0.80
N GLY A 240 2.22 18.29 -0.92
CA GLY A 240 1.08 18.76 -0.14
C GLY A 240 0.09 17.65 0.19
N THR A 241 -1.07 18.02 0.73
CA THR A 241 -2.19 17.10 0.97
C THR A 241 -3.33 17.37 0.00
N PHE A 242 -3.92 16.32 -0.59
CA PHE A 242 -5.02 16.46 -1.56
C PHE A 242 -6.42 16.27 -0.96
N CYS A 243 -6.51 15.76 0.28
CA CYS A 243 -7.77 15.57 1.00
C CYS A 243 -7.56 15.51 2.51
N ASP A 244 -8.64 15.56 3.29
CA ASP A 244 -8.58 15.43 4.74
C ASP A 244 -8.27 14.00 5.18
N THR A 245 -7.52 13.87 6.28
CA THR A 245 -7.11 12.58 6.86
C THR A 245 -8.26 11.59 7.10
N PRO A 246 -9.48 11.99 7.53
CA PRO A 246 -10.59 11.05 7.70
C PRO A 246 -11.05 10.37 6.41
N ILE A 247 -10.80 10.97 5.24
CA ILE A 247 -11.09 10.35 3.93
C ILE A 247 -10.08 9.25 3.65
N THR A 248 -8.78 9.58 3.73
CA THR A 248 -7.69 8.62 3.71
C THR A 248 -6.51 9.20 4.49
N PRO A 249 -5.82 8.39 5.32
CA PRO A 249 -4.64 8.88 6.04
C PRO A 249 -3.46 9.08 5.09
N ARG A 250 -3.47 8.36 3.96
CA ARG A 250 -2.49 8.50 2.87
C ARG A 250 -2.99 9.57 1.91
N ASN A 251 -2.88 10.81 2.36
CA ASN A 251 -3.40 11.99 1.68
C ASN A 251 -2.32 12.87 1.05
N LEU A 252 -1.06 12.41 0.99
CA LEU A 252 0.03 13.16 0.37
C LEU A 252 -0.05 13.11 -1.15
N MET A 253 0.32 14.22 -1.79
CA MET A 253 0.45 14.34 -3.23
C MET A 253 1.70 15.14 -3.58
N LEU A 254 2.40 14.66 -4.61
CA LEU A 254 3.50 15.32 -5.29
C LEU A 254 2.96 15.90 -6.59
N LEU A 255 3.06 17.21 -6.73
CA LEU A 255 2.90 17.92 -7.99
C LEU A 255 4.28 18.33 -8.46
N ALA A 256 4.66 17.94 -9.68
CA ALA A 256 5.98 18.25 -10.22
C ALA A 256 5.83 18.89 -11.60
N GLU A 257 6.49 20.02 -11.80
CA GLU A 257 6.45 20.77 -13.06
C GLU A 257 7.87 21.11 -13.52
N ARG A 258 8.15 21.00 -14.82
CA ARG A 258 9.40 21.52 -15.39
C ARG A 258 9.14 22.90 -15.93
N CYS A 259 9.98 23.85 -15.55
CA CYS A 259 10.07 25.10 -16.29
C CYS A 259 10.48 24.76 -17.73
N GLN A 260 9.56 24.90 -18.69
CA GLN A 260 9.97 24.92 -20.09
C GLN A 260 10.86 26.14 -20.24
N GLY A 261 12.13 25.90 -20.63
CA GLY A 261 13.10 26.97 -20.77
C GLY A 261 12.50 28.12 -21.57
N GLU A 262 12.73 29.35 -21.10
CA GLU A 262 12.53 30.55 -21.87
C GLU A 262 13.00 30.29 -23.30
N THR A 263 12.08 30.36 -24.24
CA THR A 263 12.45 30.59 -25.63
C THR A 263 13.34 31.83 -25.61
N ALA A 264 14.62 31.65 -25.93
CA ALA A 264 15.51 32.76 -26.22
C ALA A 264 14.84 33.61 -27.31
N CYS A 265 14.19 34.68 -26.87
CA CYS A 265 13.51 35.61 -27.75
C CYS A 265 14.58 36.56 -28.29
N GLY A 266 14.94 36.37 -29.56
CA GLY A 266 15.51 37.38 -30.46
C GLY A 266 16.83 38.01 -30.06
#